data_AF-A0A2H9LNN4-F1
#
_entry.id   AF-A0A2H9LNN4-F1
#
_cell.length_a   1.000
_cell.length_b   1.000
_cell.length_c   1.000
_cell.angle_alpha   90.00
_cell.angle_beta   90.00
_cell.angle_gamma   90.00
#
_symmetry.space_group_name_H-M   'P 1'
#
loop_
_entity.id
_entity.type
_entity.pdbx_description
1 polymer ?
#
loop_
_entity_poly.entity_id
_entity_poly.type
_entity_poly.pdbx_seq_one_letter_code
_entity_poly.pdbx_strand_id
1 'polypeptide(L)'
;MTIKGSPDFERKVQRALELVKTAGYYDFLRTYIRSIMEIDGLTQLHEADAEIWANKYAVENAVDTASLFVQKTNHMKEYLEGKLYYGGTAEKRSVEKRIEFLRILRSESKEKEVVAECERLLKLWKESSLVY
;
A
#
# COMPACT_ATOMS: atom_id res chain seq x y z
N MET A 1 -9.73 10.59 -6.12
CA MET A 1 -9.81 9.12 -5.94
C MET A 1 -11.10 8.79 -5.20
N THR A 2 -11.78 7.70 -5.57
CA THR A 2 -13.01 7.21 -4.92
C THR A 2 -12.78 5.87 -4.24
N ILE A 3 -13.60 5.53 -3.24
CA ILE A 3 -13.64 4.21 -2.61
C ILE A 3 -14.98 3.58 -2.99
N LYS A 4 -14.99 2.30 -3.34
CA LYS A 4 -16.20 1.54 -3.73
C LYS A 4 -16.25 0.26 -2.91
N GLY A 5 -17.15 0.18 -1.93
CA GLY A 5 -17.30 -1.03 -1.12
C GLY A 5 -18.39 -0.89 -0.06
N SER A 6 -18.42 -1.85 0.84
CA SER A 6 -19.26 -1.83 2.03
C SER A 6 -18.84 -0.69 2.99
N PRO A 7 -19.75 -0.19 3.83
CA PRO A 7 -19.42 0.88 4.77
C PRO A 7 -18.26 0.54 5.73
N ASP A 8 -18.09 -0.75 6.09
CA ASP A 8 -16.97 -1.18 6.93
C ASP A 8 -15.63 -1.12 6.20
N PHE A 9 -15.60 -1.63 4.96
CA PHE A 9 -14.45 -1.53 4.08
C PHE A 9 -14.05 -0.07 3.85
N GLU A 10 -15.02 0.80 3.56
CA GLU A 10 -14.74 2.23 3.34
C GLU A 10 -14.07 2.89 4.55
N ARG A 11 -14.53 2.62 5.77
CA ARG A 11 -13.89 3.13 6.99
C ARG A 11 -12.45 2.64 7.13
N LYS A 12 -12.19 1.36 6.89
CA LYS A 12 -10.86 0.76 6.97
C LYS A 12 -9.91 1.35 5.93
N VAL A 13 -10.37 1.52 4.70
CA VAL A 13 -9.62 2.18 3.63
C VAL A 13 -9.35 3.64 3.95
N GLN A 14 -10.34 4.38 4.46
CA GLN A 14 -10.15 5.78 4.87
C GLN A 14 -9.05 5.89 5.94
N ARG A 15 -9.06 5.00 6.93
CA ARG A 15 -8.01 4.96 7.95
C ARG A 15 -6.63 4.71 7.36
N ALA A 16 -6.50 3.79 6.41
CA ALA A 16 -5.24 3.58 5.69
C ALA A 16 -4.81 4.84 4.89
N LEU A 17 -5.75 5.53 4.25
CA LEU A 17 -5.46 6.76 3.50
C LEU A 17 -5.04 7.93 4.38
N GLU A 18 -5.52 8.02 5.62
CA GLU A 18 -5.00 8.97 6.61
C GLU A 18 -3.52 8.73 6.89
N LEU A 19 -3.12 7.47 7.07
CA LEU A 19 -1.71 7.11 7.27
C LEU A 19 -0.86 7.44 6.03
N VAL A 20 -1.40 7.20 4.83
CA VAL A 20 -0.75 7.61 3.58
C VAL A 20 -0.54 9.14 3.53
N LYS A 21 -1.52 9.93 3.99
CA LYS A 21 -1.41 11.40 4.09
C LYS A 21 -0.36 11.81 5.12
N THR A 22 -0.35 11.18 6.29
CA THR A 22 0.64 11.45 7.35
C THR A 22 2.07 11.26 6.84
N ALA A 23 2.32 10.25 6.00
CA ALA A 23 3.63 10.01 5.40
C ALA A 23 3.93 10.89 4.16
N GLY A 24 3.00 11.73 3.70
CA GLY A 24 3.18 12.57 2.51
C GLY A 24 2.98 11.87 1.15
N TYR A 25 2.45 10.64 1.12
CA TYR A 25 2.28 9.85 -0.10
C TYR A 25 0.91 10.02 -0.77
N TYR A 26 0.03 10.88 -0.25
CA TYR A 26 -1.34 10.97 -0.77
C TYR A 26 -1.39 11.51 -2.21
N ASP A 27 -0.57 12.51 -2.54
CA ASP A 27 -0.46 13.03 -3.90
C ASP A 27 0.11 11.99 -4.87
N PHE A 28 1.08 11.20 -4.41
CA PHE A 28 1.61 10.07 -5.17
C PHE A 28 0.50 9.05 -5.46
N LEU A 29 -0.24 8.64 -4.44
CA LEU A 29 -1.33 7.66 -4.56
C LEU A 29 -2.42 8.14 -5.51
N ARG A 30 -2.96 9.35 -5.32
CA ARG A 30 -4.07 9.86 -6.16
C ARG A 30 -3.67 10.16 -7.61
N THR A 31 -2.38 10.34 -7.88
CA THR A 31 -1.85 10.56 -9.23
C THR A 31 -1.98 9.31 -10.09
N TYR A 32 -1.69 8.13 -9.51
CA TYR A 32 -1.65 6.88 -10.27
C TYR A 32 -2.89 6.00 -10.04
N ILE A 33 -3.61 6.16 -8.93
CA ILE A 33 -4.76 5.33 -8.59
C ILE A 33 -6.04 6.15 -8.63
N ARG A 34 -6.99 5.70 -9.47
CA ARG A 34 -8.30 6.31 -9.65
C ARG A 34 -9.28 5.91 -8.55
N SER A 35 -9.31 4.64 -8.19
CA SER A 35 -10.23 4.12 -7.17
C SER A 35 -9.69 2.92 -6.40
N ILE A 36 -10.28 2.68 -5.23
CA ILE A 36 -10.05 1.48 -4.42
C ILE A 36 -11.38 0.74 -4.32
N MET A 37 -11.42 -0.51 -4.76
CA MET A 37 -12.64 -1.33 -4.87
C MET A 37 -12.57 -2.55 -3.96
N GLU A 38 -13.63 -2.79 -3.19
CA GLU A 38 -13.81 -4.02 -2.43
C GLU A 38 -14.12 -5.18 -3.39
N ILE A 39 -13.42 -6.30 -3.22
CA ILE A 39 -13.67 -7.55 -3.93
C ILE A 39 -13.63 -8.75 -2.98
N ASP A 40 -14.24 -9.86 -3.37
CA ASP A 40 -14.14 -11.13 -2.64
C ASP A 40 -12.86 -11.92 -2.97
N GLY A 41 -12.16 -11.54 -4.06
CA GLY A 41 -10.96 -12.20 -4.56
C GLY A 41 -9.65 -11.72 -3.91
N LEU A 42 -8.51 -12.04 -4.54
CA LEU A 42 -7.18 -11.64 -4.06
C LEU A 42 -6.91 -10.16 -4.33
N THR A 43 -6.32 -9.48 -3.35
CA THR A 43 -5.92 -8.07 -3.49
C THR A 43 -4.90 -7.88 -4.61
N GLN A 44 -5.23 -7.03 -5.58
CA GLN A 44 -4.40 -6.80 -6.77
C GLN A 44 -4.55 -5.38 -7.33
N LEU A 45 -3.62 -5.01 -8.21
CA LEU A 45 -3.76 -3.83 -9.05
C LEU A 45 -4.57 -4.25 -10.29
N HIS A 46 -5.53 -3.44 -10.68
CA HIS A 46 -6.24 -3.55 -11.95
C HIS A 46 -5.76 -2.41 -12.86
N GLU A 47 -4.71 -2.67 -13.65
CA GLU A 47 -4.00 -1.65 -14.42
C GLU A 47 -4.91 -0.94 -15.43
N ALA A 48 -5.81 -1.68 -16.09
CA ALA A 48 -6.67 -1.16 -17.14
C ALA A 48 -7.57 0.01 -16.67
N ASP A 49 -7.98 -0.01 -15.40
CA ASP A 49 -8.85 1.01 -14.80
C ASP A 49 -8.12 1.91 -13.79
N ALA A 50 -6.82 1.66 -13.55
CA ALA A 50 -6.03 2.29 -12.50
C ALA A 50 -6.66 2.10 -11.11
N GLU A 51 -7.15 0.90 -10.81
CA GLU A 51 -7.85 0.59 -9.54
C GLU A 51 -7.04 -0.36 -8.67
N ILE A 52 -7.13 -0.18 -7.35
CA ILE A 52 -6.69 -1.21 -6.39
C ILE A 52 -7.92 -2.01 -6.02
N TRP A 53 -7.94 -3.28 -6.38
CA TRP A 53 -8.92 -4.22 -5.87
C TRP A 53 -8.41 -4.79 -4.56
N ALA A 54 -9.13 -4.58 -3.47
CA ALA A 54 -8.72 -5.01 -2.15
C ALA A 54 -9.78 -5.93 -1.53
N ASN A 55 -9.29 -7.04 -0.98
CA ASN A 55 -10.09 -7.94 -0.18
C ASN A 55 -10.39 -7.32 1.19
N LYS A 56 -11.59 -7.57 1.73
CA LYS A 56 -11.99 -7.13 3.08
C LYS A 56 -10.99 -7.52 4.19
N TYR A 57 -10.37 -8.70 4.07
CA TYR A 57 -9.36 -9.18 5.03
C TYR A 57 -8.03 -8.46 4.87
N ALA A 58 -7.72 -7.97 3.66
CA ALA A 58 -6.48 -7.23 3.40
C ALA A 58 -6.51 -5.81 3.98
N VAL A 59 -7.68 -5.31 4.38
CA VAL A 59 -7.85 -3.96 4.96
C VAL A 59 -7.98 -3.94 6.49
N GLU A 60 -7.83 -5.09 7.16
CA GLU A 60 -7.97 -5.18 8.63
C GLU A 60 -6.86 -4.44 9.39
N ASN A 61 -5.65 -4.43 8.84
CA ASN A 61 -4.52 -3.71 9.43
C ASN A 61 -4.24 -2.44 8.64
N ALA A 62 -4.54 -1.29 9.21
CA ALA A 62 -4.42 0.00 8.52
C ALA A 62 -2.99 0.33 8.05
N VAL A 63 -1.97 -0.01 8.83
CA VAL A 63 -0.56 0.26 8.48
C VAL A 63 -0.13 -0.64 7.32
N ASP A 64 -0.45 -1.92 7.40
CA ASP A 64 -0.15 -2.88 6.35
C ASP A 64 -0.85 -2.51 5.05
N THR A 65 -2.15 -2.17 5.14
CA THR A 65 -2.99 -1.70 4.03
C THR A 65 -2.42 -0.45 3.36
N ALA A 66 -2.04 0.56 4.15
CA ALA A 66 -1.45 1.79 3.64
C ALA A 66 -0.15 1.51 2.87
N SER A 67 0.69 0.63 3.42
CA SER A 67 1.94 0.23 2.78
C SER A 67 1.70 -0.57 1.48
N LEU A 68 0.68 -1.42 1.45
CA LEU A 68 0.25 -2.15 0.26
C LEU A 68 -0.29 -1.21 -0.82
N PHE A 69 -1.03 -0.16 -0.46
CA PHE A 69 -1.51 0.81 -1.44
C PHE A 69 -0.36 1.58 -2.08
N VAL A 70 0.64 2.00 -1.31
CA VAL A 70 1.85 2.64 -1.87
C VAL A 70 2.60 1.68 -2.78
N GLN A 71 2.69 0.40 -2.39
CA GLN A 71 3.28 -0.64 -3.22
C GLN A 71 2.57 -0.80 -4.58
N LYS A 72 1.24 -0.95 -4.58
CA LYS A 72 0.43 -1.07 -5.82
C LYS A 72 0.46 0.21 -6.66
N THR A 73 0.51 1.37 -6.01
CA THR A 73 0.69 2.67 -6.69
C THR A 73 2.02 2.72 -7.44
N ASN A 74 3.11 2.24 -6.82
CA ASN A 74 4.41 2.17 -7.49
C ASN A 74 4.39 1.20 -8.68
N HIS A 75 3.70 0.07 -8.57
CA HIS A 75 3.48 -0.82 -9.72
C HIS A 75 2.74 -0.12 -10.86
N MET A 76 1.68 0.63 -10.55
CA MET A 76 0.93 1.37 -11.57
C MET A 76 1.80 2.41 -12.27
N LYS A 77 2.66 3.12 -11.52
CA LYS A 77 3.66 4.02 -12.09
C LYS A 77 4.62 3.29 -13.04
N GLU A 78 5.18 2.17 -12.62
CA GLU A 78 6.10 1.38 -13.45
C GLU A 78 5.43 0.84 -14.71
N TYR A 79 4.18 0.39 -14.60
CA TYR A 79 3.35 -0.03 -15.73
C TYR A 79 3.20 1.10 -16.76
N LEU A 80 2.81 2.31 -16.32
CA LEU A 80 2.65 3.47 -17.20
C LEU A 80 3.97 3.97 -17.79
N GLU A 81 5.09 3.80 -17.08
CA GLU A 81 6.44 4.15 -17.55
C GLU A 81 7.03 3.09 -18.50
N GLY A 82 6.32 1.98 -18.77
CA GLY A 82 6.82 0.90 -19.62
C GLY A 82 8.00 0.15 -19.02
N LYS A 83 8.22 0.25 -17.71
CA LYS A 83 9.28 -0.48 -17.00
C LYS A 83 8.86 -1.93 -16.80
N LEU A 84 9.83 -2.84 -16.82
CA LEU A 84 9.60 -4.24 -16.49
C LEU A 84 9.16 -4.35 -15.01
N TYR A 85 7.86 -4.50 -14.79
CA TYR A 85 7.21 -4.51 -13.47
C TYR A 85 6.89 -5.93 -12.96
N TYR A 86 7.41 -6.96 -13.64
CA TYR A 86 7.32 -8.36 -13.23
C TYR A 86 8.72 -9.00 -13.07
N GLY A 87 8.78 -10.12 -12.34
CA GLY A 87 10.02 -10.82 -12.01
C GLY A 87 10.73 -10.30 -10.75
N GLY A 88 11.77 -11.00 -10.31
CA GLY A 88 12.41 -10.75 -9.00
C GLY A 88 12.97 -9.34 -8.80
N THR A 89 13.45 -8.69 -9.86
CA THR A 89 13.90 -7.28 -9.76
C THR A 89 12.75 -6.31 -9.52
N ALA A 90 11.59 -6.54 -10.13
CA ALA A 90 10.40 -5.72 -9.90
C ALA A 90 9.83 -5.95 -8.50
N GLU A 91 9.80 -7.21 -8.06
CA GLU A 91 9.39 -7.57 -6.69
C GLU A 91 10.29 -6.88 -5.65
N LYS A 92 11.62 -6.90 -5.86
CA LYS A 92 12.56 -6.21 -4.97
C LYS A 92 12.25 -4.70 -4.87
N ARG A 93 12.11 -3.99 -5.99
CA ARG A 93 11.78 -2.54 -5.98
C ARG A 93 10.45 -2.25 -5.29
N SER A 94 9.49 -3.14 -5.49
CA SER A 94 8.18 -3.08 -4.85
C SER A 94 8.26 -3.16 -3.33
N VAL A 95 9.02 -4.13 -2.82
CA VAL A 95 9.27 -4.32 -1.38
C VAL A 95 10.07 -3.15 -0.82
N GLU A 96 11.10 -2.68 -1.52
CA GLU A 96 11.87 -1.49 -1.12
C GLU A 96 10.96 -0.27 -0.94
N LYS A 97 10.00 -0.07 -1.85
CA LYS A 97 9.05 1.05 -1.75
C LYS A 97 8.13 0.94 -0.54
N ARG A 98 7.71 -0.28 -0.20
CA ARG A 98 6.93 -0.56 1.00
C ARG A 98 7.72 -0.27 2.29
N ILE A 99 8.99 -0.68 2.33
CA ILE A 99 9.91 -0.41 3.45
C ILE A 99 10.18 1.10 3.60
N GLU A 100 10.41 1.81 2.49
CA GLU A 100 10.57 3.26 2.45
C GLU A 100 9.38 3.96 3.10
N PHE A 101 8.16 3.63 2.66
CA PHE A 101 6.92 4.16 3.23
C PHE A 101 6.81 3.91 4.74
N LEU A 102 7.04 2.68 5.20
CA LEU A 102 6.92 2.32 6.62
C LEU A 102 7.94 3.09 7.49
N ARG A 103 9.15 3.35 6.99
CA ARG A 103 10.15 4.15 7.71
C ARG A 103 9.71 5.60 7.90
N ILE A 104 9.13 6.20 6.85
CA ILE A 104 8.62 7.57 6.88
C ILE A 104 7.37 7.65 7.77
N LEU A 105 6.41 6.74 7.61
CA LEU A 105 5.21 6.73 8.46
C LEU A 105 5.57 6.60 9.94
N ARG A 106 6.57 5.77 10.28
CA ARG A 106 7.07 5.63 11.64
C ARG A 106 7.68 6.94 12.18
N SER A 107 8.39 7.73 11.36
CA SER A 107 8.98 9.00 11.83
C SER A 107 7.97 10.12 11.95
N GLU A 108 7.00 10.18 11.03
CA GLU A 108 6.00 11.25 10.97
C GLU A 108 4.80 11.01 11.91
N SER A 109 4.51 9.76 12.25
CA SER A 109 3.36 9.43 13.10
C SER A 109 3.62 9.72 14.57
N LYS A 110 2.63 10.32 15.23
CA LYS A 110 2.60 10.52 16.69
C LYS A 110 1.87 9.40 17.43
N GLU A 111 1.18 8.53 16.69
CA GLU A 111 0.36 7.47 17.25
C GLU A 111 1.24 6.26 17.60
N LYS A 112 1.34 5.94 18.90
CA LYS A 112 2.22 4.87 19.39
C LYS A 112 1.91 3.50 18.76
N GLU A 113 0.64 3.21 18.53
CA GLU A 113 0.20 1.96 17.89
C GLU A 113 0.67 1.87 16.44
N VAL A 114 0.57 2.97 15.68
CA VAL A 114 1.07 3.05 14.30
C VAL A 114 2.59 2.86 14.25
N VAL A 115 3.31 3.51 15.17
CA VAL A 115 4.77 3.38 15.28
C VAL A 115 5.18 1.94 15.57
N ALA A 116 4.58 1.32 16.59
CA ALA A 116 4.86 -0.06 16.97
C ALA A 116 4.55 -1.04 15.83
N GLU A 117 3.45 -0.81 15.11
CA GLU A 117 3.08 -1.65 13.98
C GLU A 117 4.02 -1.47 12.78
N CYS A 118 4.47 -0.25 12.50
CA CYS A 118 5.52 -0.01 11.51
C CYS A 118 6.81 -0.77 11.86
N GLU A 119 7.23 -0.76 13.13
CA GLU A 119 8.41 -1.50 13.59
C GLU A 119 8.25 -3.01 13.43
N ARG A 120 7.08 -3.55 13.78
CA ARG A 120 6.75 -4.97 13.59
C ARG A 120 6.85 -5.37 12.12
N LEU A 121 6.22 -4.62 11.23
CA LEU A 121 6.25 -4.88 9.78
C LEU A 121 7.66 -4.73 9.22
N LEU A 122 8.41 -3.68 9.58
CA LEU A 122 9.79 -3.48 9.14
C LEU A 122 10.70 -4.65 9.54
N LYS A 123 10.50 -5.22 10.74
CA LYS A 123 11.24 -6.40 11.19
C LYS A 123 10.90 -7.63 10.33
N LEU A 124 9.62 -7.88 10.05
CA LEU A 124 9.18 -8.97 9.17
C LEU A 124 9.79 -8.85 7.77
N TRP A 125 9.80 -7.66 7.18
CA TRP A 125 10.39 -7.44 5.86
C TRP A 125 11.91 -7.63 5.86
N LYS A 126 12.60 -7.25 6.94
CA LYS A 126 14.04 -7.53 7.09
C LYS A 126 14.30 -9.03 7.13
N GLU A 127 13.51 -9.80 7.88
CA GLU A 127 13.63 -11.25 7.99
C GLU A 127 13.29 -11.94 6.65
N SER A 128 12.26 -11.47 5.94
CA SER A 128 11.90 -11.99 4.61
C SER A 128 12.94 -11.65 3.53
N SER A 129 13.62 -10.51 3.64
CA SER A 129 14.68 -10.11 2.70
C SER A 129 15.96 -10.93 2.82
N LEU A 130 16.13 -11.71 3.90
CA LEU A 130 17.24 -12.66 4.08
C LEU A 130 17.01 -13.98 3.32
N VAL A 131 15.83 -14.17 2.73
CA VAL A 131 15.43 -15.41 2.03
C VAL A 131 15.73 -15.34 0.52
N TYR A 132 16.19 -14.19 0.02
CA TYR A 132 16.58 -13.97 -1.38
C TYR A 132 18.06 -13.64 -1.53
#